data_AF-A0A5E4NF19-F1
#
_entry.id   AF-A0A5E4NF19-F1
#
_cell.length_a   1.000
_cell.length_b   1.000
_cell.length_c   1.000
_cell.angle_alpha   90.00
_cell.angle_beta   90.00
_cell.angle_gamma   90.00
#
_symmetry.space_group_name_H-M   'P 1'
#
loop_
_entity.id
_entity.type
_entity.pdbx_description
1 polymer ?
#
loop_
_entity_poly.entity_id
_entity_poly.type
_entity_poly.pdbx_seq_one_letter_code
_entity_poly.pdbx_strand_id
1 'polypeptide(L)'
;MKASALIVTNRMIDQFVKVHGKLTTIVSDHGVQFISHIWQSRLTELGIQVLTTSVYYPQSNPSERVMREVGRLFRTYCHEKHTSWFQYIHYIELVLNNTVHESTGSTLQEIFMRTARYHPFGILVETPPDRKENPNTQYILAREIQNNKAEPRNVDIVVREFHPVS
;
A
#
# COMPACT_ATOMS: atom_id res chain seq x y z
N MET A 1 3.90 -7.84 23.16
CA MET A 1 2.42 -7.84 23.19
C MET A 1 1.95 -8.53 21.90
N LYS A 2 1.33 -9.71 21.98
CA LYS A 2 0.78 -10.37 20.77
C LYS A 2 -0.61 -9.82 20.52
N ALA A 3 -0.85 -9.24 19.33
CA ALA A 3 -2.17 -8.77 18.97
C ALA A 3 -3.09 -9.98 18.72
N SER A 4 -4.26 -9.99 19.34
CA SER A 4 -5.28 -11.02 19.09
C SER A 4 -5.91 -10.80 17.72
N ALA A 5 -6.28 -11.89 17.05
CA ALA A 5 -7.03 -11.86 15.79
C ALA A 5 -8.28 -10.96 15.88
N LEU A 6 -8.97 -10.97 17.02
CA LEU A 6 -10.14 -10.12 17.26
C LEU A 6 -9.78 -8.62 17.21
N ILE A 7 -8.67 -8.23 17.85
CA ILE A 7 -8.22 -6.83 17.89
C ILE A 7 -7.84 -6.38 16.47
N VAL A 8 -7.12 -7.23 15.73
CA VAL A 8 -6.71 -6.93 14.35
C VAL A 8 -7.93 -6.80 13.44
N THR A 9 -8.90 -7.70 13.57
CA THR A 9 -10.15 -7.67 12.79
C THR A 9 -10.96 -6.41 13.09
N ASN A 10 -11.17 -6.08 14.37
CA ASN A 10 -11.93 -4.88 14.74
C ASN A 10 -11.24 -3.60 14.27
N ARG A 11 -9.91 -3.49 14.40
CA ARG A 11 -9.18 -2.35 13.85
C ARG A 11 -9.32 -2.23 12.33
N MET A 12 -9.25 -3.35 11.61
CA MET A 12 -9.43 -3.34 10.16
C MET A 12 -10.82 -2.82 9.77
N ILE A 13 -11.87 -3.24 10.48
CA ILE A 13 -13.24 -2.83 10.17
C ILE A 13 -13.50 -1.38 10.61
N ASP A 14 -13.20 -1.06 11.86
CA ASP A 14 -13.59 0.19 12.50
C ASP A 14 -12.71 1.38 12.11
N GLN A 15 -11.43 1.14 11.79
CA GLN A 15 -10.47 2.19 11.47
C GLN A 15 -10.19 2.29 9.98
N PHE A 16 -10.10 1.16 9.26
CA PHE A 16 -9.78 1.19 7.83
C PHE A 16 -11.03 1.17 6.96
N VAL A 17 -11.85 0.13 7.04
CA VAL A 17 -13.03 -0.04 6.16
C VAL A 17 -14.04 1.09 6.36
N LYS A 18 -14.25 1.52 7.61
CA LYS A 18 -15.16 2.63 7.92
C LYS A 18 -14.70 3.97 7.32
N VAL A 19 -13.39 4.22 7.25
CA VAL A 19 -12.83 5.50 6.80
C VAL A 19 -12.60 5.51 5.29
N HIS A 20 -12.06 4.43 4.74
CA HIS A 20 -11.65 4.34 3.34
C HIS A 20 -12.64 3.59 2.45
N GLY A 21 -13.67 3.00 3.04
CA GLY A 21 -14.64 2.17 2.34
C GLY A 21 -14.24 0.70 2.25
N LYS A 22 -15.15 -0.09 1.69
CA LYS A 22 -15.02 -1.54 1.57
C LYS A 22 -14.02 -1.91 0.46
N LEU A 23 -13.05 -2.75 0.80
CA LEU A 23 -12.17 -3.42 -0.17
C LEU A 23 -12.89 -4.58 -0.86
N THR A 24 -12.53 -4.88 -2.10
CA THR A 24 -13.00 -6.11 -2.76
C THR A 24 -12.28 -7.34 -2.23
N THR A 25 -10.97 -7.22 -2.04
CA THR A 25 -10.08 -8.33 -1.69
C THR A 25 -8.97 -7.84 -0.77
N ILE A 26 -8.61 -8.65 0.21
CA ILE A 26 -7.43 -8.47 1.07
C ILE A 26 -6.50 -9.65 0.83
N VAL A 27 -5.24 -9.36 0.55
CA VAL A 27 -4.18 -10.37 0.44
C VAL A 27 -3.29 -10.27 1.67
N SER A 28 -3.18 -11.34 2.45
CA SER A 28 -2.37 -11.39 3.67
C SER A 28 -1.38 -12.55 3.65
N ASP A 29 -0.38 -12.50 4.53
CA ASP A 29 0.48 -13.67 4.78
C ASP A 29 -0.25 -14.76 5.59
N HIS A 30 0.45 -15.85 5.88
CA HIS A 30 -0.04 -16.96 6.72
C HIS A 30 0.03 -16.68 8.23
N GLY A 31 0.10 -15.42 8.66
CA GLY A 31 0.10 -15.05 10.07
C GLY A 31 -1.13 -15.57 10.81
N VAL A 32 -0.95 -16.03 12.04
CA VAL A 32 -1.99 -16.68 12.87
C VAL A 32 -3.28 -15.85 12.99
N GLN A 33 -3.16 -14.52 12.99
CA GLN A 33 -4.29 -13.61 13.04
C GLN A 33 -5.10 -13.60 11.73
N PHE A 34 -4.45 -13.73 10.58
CA PHE A 34 -5.06 -13.63 9.26
C PHE A 34 -5.60 -14.97 8.75
N ILE A 35 -5.11 -16.08 9.27
CA ILE A 35 -5.71 -17.40 9.04
C ILE A 35 -6.83 -17.73 10.04
N SER A 36 -7.06 -16.88 11.04
CA SER A 36 -8.06 -17.14 12.07
C SER A 36 -9.48 -17.14 11.50
N HIS A 37 -10.35 -17.97 12.08
CA HIS A 37 -11.76 -18.02 11.70
C HIS A 37 -12.47 -16.67 11.87
N ILE A 38 -12.13 -15.92 12.94
CA ILE A 38 -12.73 -14.60 13.21
C ILE A 38 -12.42 -13.62 12.08
N TRP A 39 -11.16 -13.56 11.65
CA TRP A 39 -10.72 -12.68 10.55
C TRP A 39 -11.44 -13.03 9.25
N GLN A 40 -11.43 -14.31 8.86
CA GLN A 40 -12.07 -14.76 7.62
C GLN A 40 -13.58 -14.54 7.64
N SER A 41 -14.25 -14.94 8.73
CA SER A 41 -15.71 -14.86 8.85
C SER A 41 -16.20 -13.40 8.81
N ARG A 42 -15.59 -12.50 9.60
CA ARG A 42 -16.02 -11.09 9.67
C ARG A 42 -15.79 -10.33 8.36
N LEU A 43 -14.67 -10.58 7.69
CA LEU A 43 -14.39 -9.92 6.41
C LEU A 43 -15.28 -10.48 5.29
N THR A 44 -15.56 -11.78 5.30
CA THR A 44 -16.47 -12.41 4.34
C THR A 44 -17.92 -11.96 4.55
N GLU A 45 -18.35 -11.76 5.80
CA GLU A 45 -19.66 -11.17 6.13
C GLU A 45 -19.82 -9.75 5.56
N LEU A 46 -18.74 -8.97 5.58
CA LEU A 46 -18.69 -7.68 4.89
C LEU A 46 -18.56 -7.81 3.37
N GLY A 47 -18.48 -9.03 2.82
CA GLY A 47 -18.29 -9.34 1.41
C GLY A 47 -16.92 -8.97 0.87
N ILE A 48 -15.90 -9.01 1.72
CA ILE A 48 -14.49 -8.82 1.37
C ILE A 48 -13.85 -10.19 1.22
N GLN A 49 -13.23 -10.46 0.08
CA GLN A 49 -12.53 -11.73 -0.15
C GLN A 49 -11.18 -11.71 0.57
N VAL A 50 -10.87 -12.75 1.34
CA VAL A 50 -9.56 -12.89 2.00
C VAL A 50 -8.75 -13.93 1.25
N LEU A 51 -7.60 -13.52 0.74
CA LEU A 51 -6.63 -14.38 0.07
C LEU A 51 -5.36 -14.45 0.91
N THR A 52 -4.73 -15.62 0.95
CA THR A 52 -3.40 -15.78 1.54
C THR A 52 -2.35 -15.86 0.43
N THR A 53 -1.22 -15.17 0.62
CA THR A 53 -0.09 -15.28 -0.30
C THR A 53 0.43 -16.71 -0.29
N SER A 54 0.71 -17.30 -1.45
CA SER A 54 1.39 -18.59 -1.48
C SER A 54 2.78 -18.49 -0.83
N VAL A 55 3.21 -19.56 -0.15
CA VAL A 55 4.48 -19.61 0.61
C VAL A 55 5.73 -19.35 -0.26
N TYR A 56 5.60 -19.35 -1.59
CA TYR A 56 6.71 -19.41 -2.55
C TYR A 56 6.52 -18.55 -3.81
N TYR A 57 6.21 -17.26 -3.67
CA TYR A 57 6.37 -16.29 -4.78
C TYR A 57 7.20 -15.06 -4.37
N PRO A 58 8.54 -15.18 -4.33
CA PRO A 58 9.47 -14.06 -4.07
C PRO A 58 9.61 -13.08 -5.25
N GLN A 59 8.75 -13.19 -6.27
CA GLN A 59 8.69 -12.25 -7.39
C GLN A 59 8.09 -10.93 -6.90
N SER A 60 8.94 -10.08 -6.33
CA SER A 60 8.68 -8.67 -5.96
C SER A 60 7.25 -8.41 -5.51
N ASN A 61 6.89 -8.87 -4.30
CA ASN A 61 5.65 -8.43 -3.69
C ASN A 61 5.73 -6.89 -3.57
N PRO A 62 4.82 -6.11 -4.18
CA PRO A 62 4.83 -4.65 -4.03
C PRO A 62 4.79 -4.25 -2.55
N SER A 63 4.23 -5.10 -1.68
CA SER A 63 4.27 -4.88 -0.23
C SER A 63 5.68 -4.91 0.36
N GLU A 64 6.63 -5.70 -0.16
CA GLU A 64 8.00 -5.77 0.35
C GLU A 64 8.76 -4.47 0.10
N ARG A 65 8.57 -3.87 -1.09
CA ARG A 65 9.17 -2.56 -1.41
C ARG A 65 8.61 -1.49 -0.47
N VAL A 66 7.29 -1.46 -0.28
CA VAL A 66 6.64 -0.52 0.63
C VAL A 66 7.10 -0.76 2.07
N MET A 67 7.19 -2.01 2.52
CA MET A 67 7.66 -2.37 3.85
C MET A 67 9.12 -1.94 4.08
N ARG A 68 9.97 -2.00 3.05
CA ARG A 68 11.35 -1.51 3.12
C ARG A 68 11.41 0.00 3.33
N GLU A 69 10.58 0.76 2.62
CA GLU A 69 10.47 2.21 2.78
C GLU A 69 9.91 2.59 4.15
N VAL A 70 8.86 1.91 4.61
CA VAL A 70 8.32 2.05 5.97
C VAL A 70 9.43 1.82 7.00
N GLY A 71 10.20 0.74 6.85
CA GLY A 71 11.33 0.43 7.73
C GLY A 71 12.44 1.49 7.67
N ARG A 72 12.69 2.10 6.50
CA ARG A 72 13.64 3.21 6.35
C ARG A 72 13.18 4.43 7.14
N LEU A 73 11.91 4.82 7.00
CA LEU A 73 11.33 5.94 7.75
C LEU A 73 11.37 5.70 9.25
N PHE A 74 11.02 4.49 9.72
CA PHE A 74 11.15 4.14 11.14
C PHE A 74 12.59 4.29 11.64
N ARG A 75 13.60 3.83 10.88
CA ARG A 75 15.01 4.02 11.27
C ARG A 75 15.41 5.48 11.34
N THR A 76 14.89 6.33 10.45
CA THR A 76 15.16 7.77 10.47
C THR A 76 14.48 8.45 11.66
N TYR A 77 13.19 8.24 11.87
CA TYR A 77 12.42 8.92 12.93
C TYR A 77 12.70 8.37 14.34
N CYS A 78 12.98 7.08 14.46
CA CYS A 78 13.15 6.43 15.75
C CYS A 78 14.62 6.27 16.14
N HIS A 79 15.58 6.82 15.38
CA HIS A 79 17.01 6.55 15.54
C HIS A 79 17.52 6.69 16.99
N GLU A 80 17.08 7.72 17.69
CA GLU A 80 17.51 8.00 19.07
C GLU A 80 16.83 7.09 20.11
N LYS A 81 15.55 6.74 19.89
CA LYS A 81 14.76 5.96 20.86
C LYS A 81 13.76 5.05 20.17
N HIS A 82 14.23 3.85 19.85
CA HIS A 82 13.44 2.81 19.18
C HIS A 82 12.18 2.41 19.96
N THR A 83 12.15 2.58 21.29
CA THR A 83 10.98 2.24 22.13
C THR A 83 9.81 3.21 21.99
N SER A 84 10.02 4.39 21.39
CA SER A 84 8.98 5.43 21.23
C SER A 84 8.40 5.45 19.81
N TRP A 85 8.62 4.40 19.02
CA TRP A 85 8.20 4.31 17.62
C TRP A 85 6.72 4.60 17.38
N PHE A 86 5.85 4.26 18.34
CA PHE A 86 4.41 4.49 18.25
C PHE A 86 4.04 5.98 18.15
N GLN A 87 4.86 6.88 18.71
CA GLN A 87 4.67 8.32 18.64
C GLN A 87 4.93 8.87 17.23
N TYR A 88 5.73 8.13 16.44
CA TYR A 88 6.14 8.53 15.10
C TYR A 88 5.24 7.95 13.99
N ILE A 89 4.28 7.07 14.31
CA ILE A 89 3.40 6.44 13.31
C ILE A 89 2.68 7.50 12.48
N HIS A 90 2.11 8.52 13.12
CA HIS A 90 1.36 9.56 12.41
C HIS A 90 2.25 10.37 11.45
N TYR A 91 3.47 10.69 11.86
CA TYR A 91 4.43 11.40 11.00
C TYR A 91 4.86 10.53 9.81
N ILE A 92 5.12 9.25 10.04
CA ILE A 92 5.50 8.31 8.98
C ILE A 92 4.36 8.13 7.98
N GLU A 93 3.13 7.99 8.46
CA GLU A 93 1.93 7.93 7.61
C GLU A 93 1.76 9.20 6.78
N LEU A 94 1.89 10.38 7.40
CA LEU A 94 1.79 11.66 6.71
C LEU A 94 2.82 11.78 5.58
N VAL A 95 4.09 11.42 5.86
CA VAL A 95 5.17 11.46 4.87
C VAL A 95 4.94 10.46 3.75
N LEU A 96 4.58 9.21 4.05
CA LEU A 96 4.28 8.20 3.04
C LEU A 96 3.12 8.61 2.13
N ASN A 97 2.05 9.16 2.71
CA ASN A 97 0.88 9.55 1.95
C ASN A 97 1.12 10.76 1.04
N ASN A 98 2.05 11.66 1.40
CA ASN A 98 2.33 12.91 0.67
C ASN A 98 3.64 12.90 -0.14
N THR A 99 4.41 11.82 -0.10
CA THR A 99 5.60 11.69 -0.94
C THR A 99 5.21 11.27 -2.35
N VAL A 100 5.73 11.98 -3.36
CA VAL A 100 5.52 11.65 -4.77
C VAL A 100 6.24 10.34 -5.08
N HIS A 101 5.53 9.35 -5.59
CA HIS A 101 6.15 8.09 -5.96
C HIS A 101 6.64 8.14 -7.41
N GLU A 102 7.93 7.89 -7.64
CA GLU A 102 8.56 7.99 -8.97
C GLU A 102 7.85 7.17 -10.04
N SER A 103 7.24 6.04 -9.66
CA SER A 103 6.55 5.19 -10.61
C SER A 103 5.24 5.77 -11.12
N THR A 104 4.53 6.57 -10.33
CA THR A 104 3.19 7.08 -10.67
C THR A 104 3.18 8.59 -10.88
N GLY A 105 4.27 9.29 -10.54
CA GLY A 105 4.36 10.76 -10.60
C GLY A 105 3.42 11.49 -9.64
N SER A 106 2.70 10.75 -8.79
CA SER A 106 1.66 11.26 -7.90
C SER A 106 1.83 10.68 -6.49
N THR A 107 1.23 11.33 -5.52
CA THR A 107 1.19 10.88 -4.12
C THR A 107 0.07 9.86 -3.89
N LEU A 108 0.20 9.05 -2.84
CA LEU A 108 -0.87 8.16 -2.38
C LEU A 108 -2.12 8.95 -1.98
N GLN A 109 -1.95 10.13 -1.39
CA GLN A 109 -3.06 10.99 -1.00
C GLN A 109 -3.88 11.47 -2.19
N GLU A 110 -3.24 11.84 -3.30
CA GLU A 110 -3.91 12.24 -4.54
C GLU A 110 -4.65 11.06 -5.19
N ILE A 111 -3.98 9.89 -5.30
CA ILE A 111 -4.52 8.73 -6.01
C ILE A 111 -5.61 8.01 -5.20
N PHE A 112 -5.33 7.72 -3.93
CA PHE A 112 -6.16 6.84 -3.10
C PHE A 112 -7.18 7.62 -2.27
N MET A 113 -6.73 8.67 -1.57
CA MET A 113 -7.63 9.49 -0.74
C MET A 113 -8.40 10.54 -1.55
N ARG A 114 -7.98 10.80 -2.80
CA ARG A 114 -8.59 11.79 -3.71
C ARG A 114 -8.63 13.20 -3.12
N THR A 115 -7.69 13.52 -2.23
CA THR A 115 -7.55 14.83 -1.62
C THR A 115 -6.33 15.55 -2.18
N ALA A 116 -6.37 16.88 -2.17
CA ALA A 116 -5.24 17.70 -2.61
C ALA A 116 -3.96 17.38 -1.79
N ARG A 117 -2.81 17.46 -2.45
CA ARG A 117 -1.50 17.28 -1.83
C ARG A 117 -1.33 18.22 -0.64
N TYR A 118 -0.80 17.71 0.46
CA TYR A 118 -0.30 18.56 1.53
C TYR A 118 0.96 19.29 1.03
N HIS A 119 0.84 20.59 0.76
CA HIS A 119 1.95 21.43 0.34
C HIS A 119 2.20 22.53 1.38
N PRO A 120 3.19 22.38 2.28
CA PRO A 120 3.42 23.35 3.36
C PRO A 120 3.75 24.75 2.82
N PHE A 121 4.39 24.85 1.65
CA PHE A 121 4.65 26.14 1.00
C PHE A 121 3.42 26.73 0.29
N GLY A 122 2.39 25.94 -0.01
CA GLY A 122 1.17 26.43 -0.67
C GLY A 122 0.28 27.24 0.27
N ILE A 123 0.53 27.13 1.58
CA ILE A 123 -0.08 27.95 2.63
C ILE A 123 0.63 29.32 2.71
N LEU A 124 1.92 29.38 2.36
CA LEU A 124 2.77 30.55 2.54
C LEU A 124 3.00 31.35 1.25
N VAL A 125 2.85 30.71 0.09
CA VAL A 125 3.12 31.29 -1.22
C VAL A 125 1.98 30.92 -2.16
N GLU A 126 1.39 31.93 -2.80
CA GLU A 126 0.45 31.71 -3.90
C GLU A 126 1.20 31.09 -5.08
N THR A 127 1.03 29.79 -5.28
CA THR A 127 1.56 29.11 -6.46
C THR A 127 0.57 29.25 -7.61
N PRO A 128 1.04 29.26 -8.88
CA PRO A 128 0.15 29.18 -10.04
C PRO A 128 -0.85 28.03 -9.85
N PRO A 129 -2.10 28.18 -10.31
CA PRO A 129 -3.09 27.12 -10.17
C PRO A 129 -2.52 25.86 -10.81
N ASP A 130 -2.29 24.86 -9.96
CA ASP A 130 -1.83 23.56 -10.42
C ASP A 130 -2.84 23.05 -11.45
N ARG A 131 -2.35 22.40 -12.52
CA ARG A 131 -3.24 21.83 -13.53
C ARG A 131 -3.93 20.66 -12.83
N LYS A 132 -5.05 20.93 -12.16
CA LYS A 132 -5.81 19.94 -11.40
C LYS A 132 -6.32 18.88 -12.38
N GLU A 133 -5.50 17.88 -12.65
CA GLU A 133 -5.94 16.71 -13.36
C GLU A 133 -7.03 16.05 -12.53
N ASN A 134 -8.10 15.61 -13.19
CA ASN A 134 -9.20 14.96 -12.52
C ASN A 134 -8.66 13.78 -11.70
N PRO A 135 -8.95 13.67 -10.38
CA PRO A 135 -8.44 12.59 -9.54
C PRO A 135 -8.73 11.19 -10.10
N ASN A 136 -9.83 11.02 -10.83
CA ASN A 136 -10.15 9.77 -11.51
C ASN A 136 -9.18 9.48 -12.67
N THR A 137 -8.79 10.50 -13.43
CA THR A 137 -7.80 10.38 -14.51
C THR A 137 -6.42 10.03 -13.94
N GLN A 138 -6.02 10.69 -12.86
CA GLN A 138 -4.76 10.38 -12.17
C GLN A 138 -4.76 8.94 -11.62
N TYR A 139 -5.86 8.48 -11.04
CA TYR A 139 -6.01 7.10 -10.58
C TYR A 139 -5.88 6.09 -11.73
N ILE A 140 -6.58 6.33 -12.85
CA ILE A 140 -6.52 5.45 -14.02
C ILE A 140 -5.09 5.39 -14.59
N LEU A 141 -4.44 6.54 -14.77
CA LEU A 141 -3.06 6.60 -15.26
C LEU A 141 -2.07 5.89 -14.30
N ALA A 142 -2.19 6.12 -13.00
CA ALA A 142 -1.34 5.46 -12.01
C ALA A 142 -1.51 3.94 -12.05
N ARG A 143 -2.76 3.45 -12.20
CA ARG A 143 -3.06 2.03 -12.36
C ARG A 143 -2.48 1.46 -13.65
N GLU A 144 -2.61 2.18 -14.75
CA GLU A 144 -2.04 1.82 -16.06
C GLU A 144 -0.52 1.68 -15.97
N ILE A 145 0.18 2.66 -15.36
CA ILE A 145 1.63 2.63 -15.20
C ILE A 145 2.06 1.47 -14.30
N GLN A 146 1.30 1.16 -13.24
CA GLN A 146 1.58 0.00 -12.39
C GLN A 146 1.41 -1.32 -13.14
N ASN A 147 0.34 -1.46 -13.93
CA ASN A 147 0.09 -2.64 -14.77
C ASN A 147 1.18 -2.80 -15.85
N ASN A 148 1.53 -1.71 -16.54
CA ASN A 148 2.58 -1.69 -17.57
C ASN A 148 4.00 -1.88 -16.99
N LYS A 149 4.21 -1.73 -15.67
CA LYS A 149 5.46 -2.17 -15.00
C LYS A 149 5.39 -3.63 -14.53
N ALA A 150 4.19 -4.20 -14.44
CA ALA A 150 3.98 -5.61 -14.12
C ALA A 150 4.10 -6.50 -15.37
N GLU A 151 3.55 -6.08 -16.52
CA GLU A 151 3.52 -6.87 -17.76
C GLU A 151 4.86 -7.11 -18.49
N PRO A 152 5.85 -6.19 -18.52
CA PRO A 152 7.14 -6.45 -19.18
C PRO A 152 7.90 -7.61 -18.55
N ARG A 153 7.55 -7.99 -17.30
CA ARG A 153 8.15 -9.12 -16.59
C ARG A 153 7.59 -10.48 -16.98
N ASN A 154 6.49 -10.54 -17.75
CA ASN A 154 5.91 -11.79 -18.26
C ASN A 154 6.46 -12.18 -19.65
N VAL A 155 6.99 -11.23 -20.42
CA VAL A 155 7.48 -11.50 -21.78
C VAL A 155 8.85 -12.18 -21.76
N ASP A 156 9.69 -11.88 -20.76
CA ASP A 156 11.02 -12.50 -20.61
C ASP A 156 10.98 -13.98 -20.17
N ILE A 157 9.84 -14.46 -19.67
CA ILE A 157 9.68 -15.85 -19.21
C ILE A 157 9.38 -16.79 -20.38
N VAL A 158 8.69 -16.30 -21.41
CA VAL A 158 8.30 -17.12 -22.59
C VAL A 158 9.45 -17.23 -23.61
N VAL A 159 10.35 -16.25 -23.67
CA VAL A 159 11.45 -16.25 -24.67
C VAL A 159 12.60 -17.19 -24.27
N ARG A 160 12.68 -17.66 -23.00
CA ARG A 160 13.74 -18.57 -22.54
C ARG A 160 13.45 -20.07 -22.68
N GLU A 161 12.26 -20.49 -23.10
CA GLU A 161 11.92 -21.91 -23.27
C GLU A 161 12.07 -22.46 -24.70
N PHE A 162 12.53 -21.67 -25.66
CA PHE A 162 12.80 -22.15 -27.03
C PHE A 162 14.27 -21.96 -27.42
N HIS A 163 15.13 -22.85 -26.93
CA HIS A 163 16.35 -23.23 -27.64
C HIS A 163 16.41 -24.77 -27.70
N PRO A 164 16.30 -25.37 -28.90
CA PRO A 164 16.49 -26.81 -29.04
C PRO A 164 17.98 -27.10 -28.86
N VAL A 165 18.28 -27.97 -27.88
CA VAL A 165 19.61 -28.55 -27.69
C VAL A 165 19.96 -29.31 -28.97
N SER A 166 21.03 -28.89 -29.64
CA SER A 166 21.70 -29.63 -30.72
C SER A 166 22.88 -30.40 -30.14
#